data_AF-A0A177CFR1-F1
#
_entry.id   AF-A0A177CFR1-F1
#
_cell.length_a   1.000
_cell.length_b   1.000
_cell.length_c   1.000
_cell.angle_alpha   90.00
_cell.angle_beta   90.00
_cell.angle_gamma   90.00
#
_symmetry.space_group_name_H-M   'P 1'
#
loop_
_entity.id
_entity.type
_entity.pdbx_description
1 polymer ?
#
loop_
_entity_poly.entity_id
_entity_poly.type
_entity_poly.pdbx_seq_one_letter_code
_entity_poly.pdbx_strand_id
1 'polypeptide(L)'
;MTQALLAASCFSLFPHAYSATYVILDIVVTAYYPFSKRHSNYPQFVLGFCIAYGVVVGALSTGIVPITAWGGLFSVDPQLLSLFLAILFWTVIFDTVYAHLDVHIDALMGVGSTAMRFRHCARRFLATQLFCMICALVVLGVAGDFGAAYG
;
A
#
# COMPACT_ATOMS: atom_id res chain seq x y z
N MET A 1 -17.16 -1.78 -7.01
CA MET A 1 -17.71 -0.55 -7.64
C MET A 1 -18.55 0.29 -6.67
N THR A 2 -19.39 -0.30 -5.83
CA THR A 2 -20.17 0.41 -4.79
C THR A 2 -19.28 1.18 -3.79
N GLN A 3 -18.16 0.60 -3.36
CA GLN A 3 -17.22 1.26 -2.44
C GLN A 3 -16.52 2.49 -3.04
N ALA A 4 -16.20 2.47 -4.34
CA ALA A 4 -15.57 3.61 -5.02
C ALA A 4 -16.53 4.80 -5.19
N LEU A 5 -17.82 4.52 -5.45
CA LEU A 5 -18.86 5.55 -5.50
C LEU A 5 -19.15 6.14 -4.11
N LEU A 6 -19.11 5.32 -3.07
CA LEU A 6 -19.27 5.78 -1.69
C LEU A 6 -18.08 6.68 -1.28
N ALA A 7 -16.85 6.29 -1.60
CA ALA A 7 -15.65 7.09 -1.38
C ALA A 7 -15.71 8.45 -2.12
N ALA A 8 -16.20 8.45 -3.36
CA ALA A 8 -16.41 9.68 -4.13
C ALA A 8 -17.51 10.58 -3.55
N SER A 9 -18.54 10.02 -2.91
CA SER A 9 -19.60 10.80 -2.26
C SER A 9 -19.14 11.46 -0.94
N CYS A 10 -18.24 10.82 -0.18
CA CYS A 10 -17.65 11.40 1.03
C CYS A 10 -16.62 12.50 0.75
N PHE A 11 -16.27 12.71 -0.51
CA PHE A 11 -15.28 13.68 -0.96
C PHE A 11 -15.71 15.13 -0.73
N SER A 12 -17.02 15.39 -0.70
CA SER A 12 -17.61 16.70 -0.37
C SER A 12 -17.47 17.09 1.10
N LEU A 13 -17.06 16.15 1.97
CA LEU A 13 -16.88 16.38 3.41
C LEU A 13 -15.47 16.84 3.77
N PHE A 14 -14.50 16.77 2.84
CA PHE A 14 -13.12 17.18 3.13
C PHE A 14 -12.95 18.71 2.97
N PRO A 15 -12.49 19.43 4.02
CA PRO A 15 -12.46 20.90 4.05
C PRO A 15 -11.38 21.54 3.16
N HIS A 16 -10.49 20.77 2.52
CA HIS A 16 -9.33 21.30 1.80
C HIS A 16 -9.25 20.77 0.37
N ALA A 17 -9.15 21.69 -0.60
CA ALA A 17 -9.04 21.41 -2.03
C ALA A 17 -7.83 20.53 -2.39
N TYR A 18 -6.77 20.53 -1.57
CA TYR A 18 -5.59 19.68 -1.76
C TYR A 18 -5.89 18.20 -1.51
N SER A 19 -6.79 17.87 -0.58
CA SER A 19 -7.15 16.48 -0.25
C SER A 19 -7.78 15.77 -1.45
N ALA A 20 -8.46 16.53 -2.31
CA ALA A 20 -9.12 16.01 -3.50
C ALA A 20 -8.15 15.36 -4.49
N THR A 21 -7.07 16.06 -4.82
CA THR A 21 -6.12 15.62 -5.84
C THR A 21 -5.45 14.30 -5.46
N TYR A 22 -5.12 14.13 -4.18
CA TYR A 22 -4.51 12.89 -3.69
C TYR A 22 -5.48 11.70 -3.71
N VAL A 23 -6.74 11.90 -3.35
CA VAL A 23 -7.73 10.80 -3.32
C VAL A 23 -8.09 10.32 -4.73
N ILE A 24 -8.03 11.19 -5.75
CA ILE A 24 -8.24 10.76 -7.14
C ILE A 24 -7.23 9.67 -7.54
N LEU A 25 -5.97 9.78 -7.14
CA LEU A 25 -4.96 8.77 -7.42
C LEU A 25 -5.33 7.41 -6.79
N ASP A 26 -5.79 7.42 -5.55
CA ASP A 26 -6.22 6.20 -4.83
C ASP A 26 -7.40 5.51 -5.53
N ILE A 27 -8.40 6.29 -5.95
CA ILE A 27 -9.58 5.80 -6.66
C ILE A 27 -9.15 5.13 -7.97
N VAL A 28 -8.24 5.73 -8.72
CA VAL A 28 -7.75 5.18 -9.99
C VAL A 28 -7.02 3.86 -9.76
N VAL A 29 -6.12 3.80 -8.77
CA VAL A 29 -5.38 2.56 -8.47
C VAL A 29 -6.31 1.46 -7.95
N THR A 30 -7.27 1.80 -7.09
CA THR A 30 -8.28 0.87 -6.58
C THR A 30 -9.21 0.35 -7.67
N ALA A 31 -9.60 1.20 -8.62
CA ALA A 31 -10.37 0.77 -9.79
C ALA A 31 -9.54 -0.13 -10.73
N TYR A 32 -8.22 0.07 -10.78
CA TYR A 32 -7.30 -0.75 -11.57
C TYR A 32 -6.99 -2.11 -10.94
N TYR A 33 -7.02 -2.22 -9.61
CA TYR A 33 -6.74 -3.47 -8.88
C TYR A 33 -7.38 -4.75 -9.47
N PRO A 34 -8.69 -4.81 -9.80
CA PRO A 34 -9.28 -6.03 -10.39
C PRO A 34 -8.70 -6.40 -11.76
N PHE A 35 -8.21 -5.41 -12.53
CA PHE A 35 -7.55 -5.66 -13.82
C PHE A 35 -6.10 -6.10 -13.65
N SER A 36 -5.45 -5.73 -12.55
CA SER A 36 -4.05 -6.04 -12.31
C SER A 36 -3.77 -7.55 -12.31
N LYS A 37 -4.71 -8.37 -11.83
CA LYS A 37 -4.60 -9.84 -11.84
C LYS A 37 -4.51 -10.46 -13.24
N ARG A 38 -4.99 -9.75 -14.27
CA ARG A 38 -4.98 -10.23 -15.67
C ARG A 38 -3.73 -9.84 -16.44
N HIS A 39 -3.07 -8.74 -16.06
CA HIS A 39 -1.92 -8.20 -16.80
C HIS A 39 -0.60 -8.29 -16.04
N SER A 40 -0.62 -8.46 -14.71
CA SER A 40 0.58 -8.46 -13.88
C SER A 40 0.60 -9.64 -12.93
N ASN A 41 1.80 -10.20 -12.71
CA ASN A 41 2.04 -11.24 -11.72
C ASN A 41 2.19 -10.69 -10.29
N TYR A 42 1.96 -9.39 -10.09
CA TYR A 42 2.18 -8.68 -8.82
C TYR A 42 0.93 -7.95 -8.28
N PRO A 43 -0.28 -8.56 -8.29
CA PRO A 43 -1.48 -7.89 -7.78
C PRO A 43 -1.37 -7.52 -6.30
N GLN A 44 -0.60 -8.27 -5.52
CA GLN A 44 -0.34 -8.02 -4.10
C GLN A 44 0.23 -6.63 -3.84
N PHE A 45 1.14 -6.15 -4.70
CA PHE A 45 1.74 -4.82 -4.54
C PHE A 45 0.77 -3.71 -4.91
N VAL A 46 -0.13 -3.94 -5.86
CA VAL A 46 -1.20 -2.99 -6.20
C VAL A 46 -2.18 -2.87 -5.04
N LEU A 47 -2.59 -3.98 -4.45
CA LEU A 47 -3.43 -3.97 -3.23
C LEU A 47 -2.72 -3.27 -2.07
N GLY A 48 -1.44 -3.61 -1.85
CA GLY A 48 -0.61 -3.00 -0.82
C GLY A 48 -0.50 -1.49 -0.98
N PHE A 49 -0.38 -1.00 -2.22
CA PHE A 49 -0.40 0.42 -2.51
C PHE A 49 -1.74 1.05 -2.12
N CYS A 50 -2.89 0.47 -2.50
CA CYS A 50 -4.21 1.00 -2.13
C CYS A 50 -4.38 1.11 -0.61
N ILE A 51 -4.02 0.07 0.15
CA ILE A 51 -4.16 0.08 1.62
C ILE A 51 -3.18 1.08 2.25
N ALA A 52 -1.91 1.09 1.79
CA ALA A 52 -0.90 2.01 2.30
C ALA A 52 -1.23 3.48 2.00
N TYR A 53 -1.91 3.76 0.88
CA TYR A 53 -2.35 5.11 0.52
C TYR A 53 -3.34 5.72 1.53
N GLY A 54 -4.00 4.88 2.34
CA GLY A 54 -4.76 5.34 3.50
C GLY A 54 -3.95 6.19 4.48
N VAL A 55 -2.63 5.97 4.61
CA VAL A 55 -1.74 6.81 5.43
C VAL A 55 -1.63 8.22 4.87
N VAL A 56 -1.51 8.35 3.54
CA VAL A 56 -1.42 9.64 2.85
C VAL A 56 -2.70 10.43 3.07
N VAL A 57 -3.86 9.79 2.88
CA VAL A 57 -5.17 10.41 3.13
C VAL A 57 -5.36 10.76 4.61
N GLY A 58 -4.91 9.88 5.52
CA GLY A 58 -4.94 10.13 6.97
C GLY A 58 -4.12 11.36 7.36
N ALA A 59 -2.89 11.47 6.87
CA ALA A 59 -2.01 12.62 7.11
C ALA A 59 -2.65 13.92 6.62
N LEU A 60 -3.23 13.90 5.41
CA LEU A 60 -3.94 15.05 4.84
C LEU A 60 -5.11 15.50 5.73
N SER A 61 -5.83 14.58 6.37
CA SER A 61 -6.93 14.93 7.27
C SER A 61 -6.47 15.66 8.55
N THR A 62 -5.23 15.43 8.98
CA THR A 62 -4.59 16.16 10.09
C THR A 62 -3.95 17.48 9.68
N GLY A 63 -4.02 17.84 8.39
CA GLY A 63 -3.40 19.05 7.84
C GLY A 63 -1.92 18.89 7.46
N ILE A 64 -1.35 17.68 7.60
CA ILE A 64 0.01 17.37 7.18
C ILE A 64 -0.01 17.06 5.68
N VAL A 65 0.78 17.77 4.90
CA VAL A 65 0.95 17.48 3.46
C VAL A 65 2.15 16.54 3.31
N PRO A 66 1.92 15.24 3.02
CA PRO A 66 2.99 14.23 3.05
C PRO A 66 3.99 14.37 1.89
N ILE A 67 3.57 15.02 0.80
CA ILE A 67 4.41 15.27 -0.37
C ILE A 67 4.40 16.77 -0.63
N THR A 68 5.49 17.44 -0.29
CA THR A 68 5.69 18.85 -0.65
C THR A 68 6.56 18.94 -1.88
N ALA A 69 5.98 19.38 -2.99
CA ALA A 69 6.70 19.71 -4.22
C ALA A 69 6.82 21.24 -4.32
N TRP A 70 7.80 21.82 -3.63
CA TRP A 70 8.09 23.25 -3.70
C TRP A 70 9.42 23.45 -4.44
N GLY A 71 9.42 24.26 -5.50
CA GLY A 71 10.63 24.60 -6.25
C GLY A 71 11.29 23.46 -7.05
N GLY A 72 10.55 22.40 -7.40
CA GLY A 72 11.06 21.26 -8.18
C GLY A 72 11.77 20.18 -7.36
N LEU A 73 11.87 20.35 -6.03
CA LEU A 73 12.37 19.32 -5.12
C LEU A 73 11.18 18.62 -4.45
N PHE A 74 11.08 17.30 -4.64
CA PHE A 74 10.12 16.47 -3.94
C PHE A 74 10.70 16.12 -2.56
N SER A 75 10.09 16.66 -1.51
CA SER A 75 10.37 16.23 -0.13
C SER A 75 9.20 15.40 0.37
N VAL A 76 9.53 14.21 0.88
CA VAL A 76 8.58 13.30 1.52
C VAL A 76 9.04 13.13 2.95
N ASP A 77 8.12 13.27 3.89
CA ASP A 77 8.43 13.05 5.30
C ASP A 77 8.90 11.58 5.50
N PRO A 78 10.12 11.36 6.03
CA PRO A 78 10.65 10.02 6.26
C PRO A 78 9.75 9.14 7.13
N GLN A 79 9.02 9.73 8.08
CA GLN A 79 8.11 9.01 8.96
C GLN A 79 6.92 8.45 8.17
N LEU A 80 6.28 9.31 7.39
CA LEU A 80 5.14 8.94 6.54
C LEU A 80 5.53 7.90 5.49
N LEU A 81 6.70 8.05 4.86
CA LEU A 81 7.21 7.09 3.90
C LEU A 81 7.47 5.72 4.54
N SER A 82 8.06 5.70 5.74
CA SER A 82 8.36 4.47 6.47
C SER A 82 7.09 3.74 6.88
N LEU A 83 6.08 4.48 7.37
CA LEU A 83 4.78 3.91 7.72
C LEU A 83 4.04 3.37 6.48
N PHE A 84 4.09 4.10 5.36
CA PHE A 84 3.54 3.66 4.08
C PHE A 84 4.17 2.34 3.63
N LEU A 85 5.50 2.24 3.66
CA LEU A 85 6.23 1.02 3.28
C LEU A 85 5.92 -0.14 4.22
N ALA A 86 5.84 0.09 5.53
CA ALA A 86 5.50 -0.94 6.51
C ALA A 86 4.12 -1.56 6.21
N ILE A 87 3.11 -0.73 5.92
CA ILE A 87 1.75 -1.19 5.58
C ILE A 87 1.71 -1.89 4.23
N LEU A 88 2.44 -1.38 3.23
CA LEU A 88 2.53 -2.01 1.91
C LEU A 88 3.13 -3.41 2.04
N PHE A 89 4.24 -3.55 2.75
CA PHE A 89 4.90 -4.83 2.94
C PHE A 89 4.07 -5.79 3.77
N TRP A 90 3.43 -5.31 4.85
CA TRP A 90 2.46 -6.10 5.62
C TRP A 90 1.33 -6.62 4.74
N THR A 91 0.78 -5.76 3.88
CA THR A 91 -0.30 -6.12 2.96
C THR A 91 0.10 -7.21 1.99
N VAL A 92 1.29 -7.07 1.41
CA VAL A 92 1.82 -8.11 0.52
C VAL A 92 2.05 -9.42 1.28
N ILE A 93 2.53 -9.40 2.53
CA ILE A 93 2.75 -10.61 3.32
C ILE A 93 1.43 -11.37 3.50
N PHE A 94 0.40 -10.72 4.05
CA PHE A 94 -0.85 -11.42 4.33
C PHE A 94 -1.56 -11.83 3.03
N ASP A 95 -1.59 -10.97 2.00
CA ASP A 95 -2.25 -11.27 0.72
C ASP A 95 -1.53 -12.41 -0.03
N THR A 96 -0.19 -12.50 0.08
CA THR A 96 0.57 -13.63 -0.48
C THR A 96 0.30 -14.95 0.26
N VAL A 97 0.09 -14.90 1.58
CA VAL A 97 -0.28 -16.08 2.38
C VAL A 97 -1.67 -16.58 1.99
N TYR A 98 -2.65 -15.68 1.83
CA TYR A 98 -3.98 -16.06 1.35
C TYR A 98 -3.95 -16.56 -0.09
N ALA A 99 -3.19 -15.91 -0.97
CA ALA A 99 -3.06 -16.33 -2.36
C ALA A 99 -2.39 -17.72 -2.52
N HIS A 100 -1.67 -18.23 -1.50
CA HIS A 100 -1.16 -19.61 -1.52
C HIS A 100 -2.28 -20.65 -1.44
N LEU A 101 -3.40 -20.31 -0.80
CA LEU A 101 -4.58 -21.18 -0.72
C LEU A 101 -5.32 -21.22 -2.06
N ASP A 102 -5.28 -20.12 -2.81
CA ASP A 102 -5.99 -19.97 -4.08
C ASP A 102 -5.20 -20.47 -5.30
N VAL A 103 -3.94 -20.92 -5.13
CA VAL A 103 -3.05 -21.34 -6.25
C VAL A 103 -3.70 -22.35 -7.19
N HIS A 104 -4.40 -23.34 -6.65
CA HIS A 104 -5.05 -24.39 -7.46
C HIS A 104 -6.19 -23.82 -8.32
N ILE A 105 -6.97 -22.90 -7.76
CA ILE A 105 -8.11 -22.27 -8.45
C ILE A 105 -7.63 -21.22 -9.45
N ASP A 106 -6.63 -20.41 -9.07
CA ASP A 106 -6.03 -19.41 -9.95
C ASP A 106 -5.36 -20.08 -11.18
N ALA A 107 -4.75 -21.26 -10.99
CA ALA A 107 -4.13 -22.02 -12.08
C ALA A 107 -5.18 -22.56 -13.07
N LEU A 108 -6.33 -23.00 -12.57
CA LEU A 108 -7.48 -23.41 -13.39
C LEU A 108 -8.06 -22.22 -14.20
N MET A 109 -8.06 -21.03 -13.61
CA MET A 109 -8.61 -19.81 -14.21
C MET A 109 -7.61 -19.07 -15.11
N GLY A 110 -6.35 -19.48 -15.15
CA GLY A 110 -5.29 -18.83 -15.94
C GLY A 110 -4.92 -17.43 -15.44
N VAL A 111 -5.08 -17.15 -14.14
CA VAL A 111 -4.84 -15.83 -13.54
C VAL A 111 -3.48 -15.80 -12.83
N GLY A 112 -2.72 -14.72 -13.00
CA GLY A 112 -1.39 -14.56 -12.44
C GLY A 112 -1.40 -14.05 -10.99
N SER A 113 -0.55 -14.63 -10.13
CA SER A 113 -0.35 -14.20 -8.73
C SER A 113 1.11 -14.37 -8.32
N THR A 114 1.62 -13.54 -7.40
CA THR A 114 3.00 -13.71 -6.88
C THR A 114 3.20 -15.06 -6.21
N ALA A 115 2.15 -15.60 -5.58
CA ALA A 115 2.16 -16.94 -5.01
C ALA A 115 2.44 -18.02 -6.08
N MET A 116 1.89 -17.84 -7.28
CA MET A 116 2.11 -18.77 -8.39
C MET A 116 3.53 -18.65 -8.95
N ARG A 117 4.05 -17.42 -9.08
CA ARG A 117 5.42 -17.15 -9.55
C ARG A 117 6.50 -17.60 -8.57
N PHE A 118 6.26 -17.46 -7.27
CA PHE A 118 7.22 -17.79 -6.22
C PHE A 118 6.85 -19.07 -5.44
N ARG A 119 6.00 -19.97 -5.96
CA ARG A 119 5.53 -21.15 -5.20
C ARG A 119 6.66 -21.99 -4.61
N HIS A 120 7.80 -22.08 -5.30
CA HIS A 120 8.97 -22.87 -4.88
C HIS A 120 9.87 -22.12 -3.89
N CYS A 121 9.76 -20.79 -3.82
CA CYS A 121 10.58 -19.91 -2.98
C CYS A 121 9.74 -19.05 -2.02
N ALA A 122 8.48 -19.42 -1.78
CA ALA A 122 7.50 -18.61 -1.06
C ALA A 122 8.00 -18.18 0.32
N ARG A 123 8.63 -19.10 1.06
CA ARG A 123 9.19 -18.83 2.38
C ARG A 123 10.29 -17.76 2.35
N ARG A 124 11.14 -17.77 1.31
CA ARG A 124 12.20 -16.75 1.13
C ARG A 124 11.60 -15.40 0.78
N PHE A 125 10.61 -15.38 -0.13
CA PHE A 125 9.91 -14.14 -0.51
C PHE A 125 9.18 -13.48 0.66
N LEU A 126 8.43 -14.28 1.44
CA LEU A 126 7.76 -13.79 2.64
C LEU A 126 8.77 -13.31 3.70
N ALA A 127 9.89 -14.01 3.88
CA ALA A 127 10.95 -13.58 4.79
C ALA A 127 11.58 -12.26 4.36
N THR A 128 11.84 -12.07 3.06
CA THR A 128 12.36 -10.79 2.56
C THR A 128 11.38 -9.65 2.79
N GLN A 129 10.08 -9.90 2.61
CA GLN A 129 9.06 -8.89 2.81
C GLN A 129 8.87 -8.53 4.29
N LEU A 130 8.93 -9.53 5.17
CA LEU A 130 8.92 -9.33 6.61
C LEU A 130 10.13 -8.53 7.07
N PHE A 131 11.31 -8.84 6.55
CA PHE A 131 12.52 -8.08 6.82
C PHE A 131 12.37 -6.60 6.40
N CYS A 132 11.89 -6.35 5.18
CA CYS A 132 11.62 -4.99 4.70
C CYS A 132 10.59 -4.25 5.56
N MET A 133 9.53 -4.93 6.00
CA MET A 133 8.52 -4.38 6.92
C MET A 133 9.14 -3.97 8.26
N ILE A 134 9.94 -4.85 8.88
CA ILE A 134 10.61 -4.57 10.15
C ILE A 134 11.58 -3.41 9.99
N CYS A 135 12.39 -3.38 8.94
CA CYS A 135 13.29 -2.26 8.67
C CYS A 135 12.53 -0.94 8.54
N ALA A 136 11.40 -0.92 7.83
CA ALA A 136 10.56 0.27 7.72
C ALA A 136 10.02 0.73 9.09
N LEU A 137 9.59 -0.20 9.95
CA LEU A 137 9.14 0.13 11.30
C LEU A 137 10.26 0.65 12.21
N VAL A 138 11.47 0.08 12.12
CA VAL A 138 12.64 0.57 12.86
C VAL A 138 13.00 1.99 12.41
N VAL A 139 13.01 2.26 11.10
CA VAL A 139 13.25 3.62 10.59
C VAL A 139 12.17 4.58 11.07
N LEU A 140 10.91 4.16 11.11
CA LEU A 140 9.82 4.95 11.68
C LEU A 140 10.06 5.27 13.17
N GLY A 141 10.46 4.27 13.96
CA GLY A 141 10.79 4.42 15.39
C GLY A 141 11.89 5.45 15.62
N VAL A 142 13.00 5.32 14.88
CA VAL A 142 14.15 6.24 14.94
C VAL A 142 13.79 7.65 14.44
N ALA A 143 13.03 7.75 13.36
CA ALA A 143 12.65 9.05 12.78
C ALA A 143 11.58 9.79 13.61
N GLY A 144 10.73 9.05 14.32
CA GLY A 144 9.67 9.58 15.18
C GLY A 144 10.09 9.87 16.62
N ASP A 145 11.35 9.56 16.99
CA ASP A 145 11.84 9.59 18.37
C ASP A 145 10.91 8.82 19.33
N PHE A 146 10.23 7.79 18.81
CA PHE A 146 9.44 6.87 19.61
C PHE A 146 10.45 6.02 20.38
N GLY A 147 10.73 6.37 21.63
CA GLY A 147 11.81 5.78 22.45
C GLY A 147 11.86 4.25 22.44
N ALA A 148 12.93 3.66 22.99
CA ALA A 148 13.38 2.25 22.84
C ALA A 148 12.34 1.11 22.97
N ALA A 149 11.11 1.37 23.41
CA ALA A 149 10.00 0.43 23.29
C ALA A 149 9.48 0.25 21.84
N TYR A 150 9.82 1.17 20.92
CA TYR A 150 9.33 1.21 19.53
C TYR A 150 10.42 1.10 18.44
N GLY A 151 11.70 1.00 18.81
CA GLY A 151 12.84 0.88 17.87
C GLY A 151 13.60 -0.42 18.06
#